data_AF-A0AAT9H6I0-F1
#
_entry.id   AF-A0AAT9H6I0-F1
#
_cell.length_a   1.000
_cell.length_b   1.000
_cell.length_c   1.000
_cell.angle_alpha   90.00
_cell.angle_beta   90.00
_cell.angle_gamma   90.00
#
_symmetry.space_group_name_H-M   'P 1'
#
loop_
_entity.id
_entity.type
_entity.pdbx_description
1 polymer ?
#
loop_
_entity_poly.entity_id
_entity_poly.type
_entity_poly.pdbx_seq_one_letter_code
_entity_poly.pdbx_strand_id
1 'polypeptide(L)' 'MKKYANISNVILTILRDNPDRDFALEELSGLIFPTDPIQEEKHNQAAVLDVLIFLDDQKMIFLDFETDRSRLAK' A
#
# COMPACT_ATOMS: atom_id res chain seq x y z
N MET A 1 2.91 11.71 -12.98
CA MET A 1 1.92 11.97 -11.92
C MET A 1 0.64 11.12 -11.99
N LYS A 2 0.25 10.51 -13.13
CA LYS A 2 -0.99 9.70 -13.21
C LYS A 2 -0.93 8.30 -12.55
N LYS A 3 0.26 7.67 -12.46
CA LYS A 3 0.43 6.31 -11.88
C LYS A 3 0.12 6.29 -10.37
N TYR A 4 0.66 7.24 -9.60
CA TYR A 4 0.51 7.29 -8.14
C TYR A 4 -0.94 7.47 -7.66
N ALA A 5 -1.73 8.29 -8.36
CA ALA A 5 -3.14 8.51 -8.04
C ALA A 5 -4.01 7.23 -8.19
N ASN A 6 -3.57 6.28 -9.02
CA ASN A 6 -4.27 5.00 -9.15
C ASN A 6 -3.92 4.08 -7.97
N ILE A 7 -2.63 4.00 -7.61
CA ILE A 7 -2.15 3.17 -6.49
C ILE A 7 -2.80 3.61 -5.17
N SER A 8 -2.86 4.92 -4.88
CA SER A 8 -3.48 5.42 -3.65
C SER A 8 -4.95 5.01 -3.51
N ASN A 9 -5.73 5.10 -4.59
CA ASN A 9 -7.14 4.72 -4.58
C ASN A 9 -7.31 3.21 -4.40
N VAL A 10 -6.45 2.39 -5.02
CA VAL A 10 -6.47 0.94 -4.86
C VAL A 10 -6.14 0.55 -3.42
N ILE A 11 -5.06 1.11 -2.83
CA ILE A 11 -4.69 0.87 -1.42
C ILE A 11 -5.86 1.21 -0.50
N LEU A 12 -6.43 2.42 -0.63
CA LEU A 12 -7.55 2.84 0.22
C LEU A 12 -8.78 1.96 0.04
N THR A 13 -9.03 1.44 -1.16
CA THR A 13 -10.14 0.50 -1.41
C THR A 13 -9.89 -0.83 -0.69
N ILE A 14 -8.70 -1.42 -0.85
CA ILE A 14 -8.33 -2.67 -0.18
C ILE A 14 -8.46 -2.55 1.34
N LEU A 15 -7.93 -1.46 1.92
CA LEU A 15 -7.98 -1.24 3.37
C LEU A 15 -9.41 -0.95 3.87
N ARG A 16 -10.23 -0.23 3.08
CA ARG A 16 -11.63 0.03 3.42
C ARG A 16 -12.50 -1.23 3.39
N ASP A 17 -12.23 -2.12 2.45
CA ASP A 17 -12.94 -3.41 2.36
C ASP A 17 -12.50 -4.39 3.46
N ASN A 18 -11.38 -4.12 4.15
CA ASN A 18 -10.81 -4.96 5.20
C ASN A 18 -10.40 -4.12 6.44
N PRO A 19 -11.36 -3.46 7.12
CA PRO A 19 -11.06 -2.43 8.13
C PRO A 19 -10.38 -2.94 9.40
N ASP A 20 -10.54 -4.23 9.73
CA ASP A 20 -9.96 -4.86 10.93
C ASP A 20 -8.65 -5.60 10.66
N ARG A 21 -8.09 -5.45 9.46
CA ARG A 21 -6.91 -6.19 9.01
C ARG A 21 -5.73 -5.27 8.74
N ASP A 22 -4.57 -5.70 9.21
CA ASP A 22 -3.29 -5.12 8.83
C ASP A 22 -2.73 -5.87 7.61
N PHE A 23 -2.19 -5.13 6.66
CA PHE A 23 -1.55 -5.67 5.47
C PHE A 23 -0.05 -5.39 5.49
N ALA A 24 0.75 -6.42 5.19
CA ALA A 24 2.18 -6.24 4.94
C ALA A 24 2.42 -5.58 3.57
N LEU A 25 3.55 -4.90 3.43
CA LEU A 25 3.95 -4.24 2.18
C LEU A 25 3.99 -5.21 0.99
N GLU A 26 4.55 -6.41 1.19
CA GLU A 26 4.67 -7.43 0.15
C GLU A 26 3.29 -7.94 -0.28
N GLU A 27 2.37 -8.09 0.68
CA GLU A 27 0.99 -8.49 0.39
C GLU A 27 0.26 -7.43 -0.44
N LEU A 28 0.31 -6.16 -0.01
CA LEU A 28 -0.32 -5.06 -0.76
C LEU A 28 0.28 -4.92 -2.16
N SER A 29 1.60 -5.03 -2.27
CA SER A 29 2.29 -5.00 -3.57
C SER A 29 1.81 -6.13 -4.48
N GLY A 30 1.66 -7.35 -3.95
CA GLY A 30 1.14 -8.49 -4.70
C GLY A 30 -0.32 -8.33 -5.14
N LEU A 31 -1.15 -7.66 -4.34
CA LEU A 31 -2.55 -7.37 -4.69
C LEU A 31 -2.67 -6.28 -5.76
N ILE A 32 -1.80 -5.28 -5.74
CA ILE A 32 -1.82 -4.14 -6.68
C ILE A 32 -1.18 -4.52 -8.01
N PHE A 33 -0.12 -5.35 -7.99
CA PHE A 33 0.65 -5.75 -9.16
C PHE A 33 0.68 -7.29 -9.34
N PRO A 34 -0.49 -7.94 -9.50
CA PRO A 34 -0.58 -9.42 -9.47
C PRO A 34 0.06 -10.12 -10.67
N THR A 35 0.29 -9.40 -11.77
CA THR A 35 0.81 -9.94 -13.04
C THR A 35 2.28 -9.61 -13.29
N ASP A 36 2.90 -8.81 -12.42
CA ASP A 36 4.23 -8.30 -12.67
C ASP A 36 5.29 -9.38 -12.37
N PRO A 37 6.38 -9.43 -13.14
CA PRO A 37 7.45 -10.40 -12.88
C PRO A 37 8.05 -10.19 -11.49
N ILE A 38 8.49 -11.27 -10.86
CA ILE A 38 9.23 -11.26 -9.57
C ILE A 38 10.43 -10.27 -9.60
N GLN A 39 11.02 -10.07 -10.78
CA GLN A 39 12.15 -9.15 -10.96
C GLN A 39 11.79 -7.68 -10.69
N GLU A 40 10.51 -7.31 -10.79
CA GLU A 40 10.00 -5.96 -10.48
C GLU A 40 9.47 -5.85 -9.05
N GLU A 41 9.47 -6.91 -8.26
CA GLU A 41 8.91 -6.95 -6.90
C GLU A 41 9.44 -5.82 -6.01
N LYS A 42 10.76 -5.60 -6.00
CA LYS A 42 11.37 -4.51 -5.22
C LYS A 42 10.94 -3.13 -5.70
N HIS A 43 10.77 -2.96 -7.01
CA HIS A 43 10.32 -1.69 -7.58
C HIS A 43 8.86 -1.42 -7.22
N ASN A 44 8.02 -2.46 -7.28
CA ASN A 44 6.61 -2.40 -6.93
C ASN A 44 6.41 -2.13 -5.44
N GLN A 45 7.16 -2.81 -4.57
CA GLN A 45 7.17 -2.55 -3.13
C GLN A 45 7.61 -1.11 -2.83
N ALA A 46 8.68 -0.61 -3.46
CA ALA A 46 9.10 0.78 -3.27
C ALA A 46 8.01 1.77 -3.69
N ALA A 47 7.34 1.52 -4.83
CA ALA A 47 6.24 2.35 -5.30
C ALA A 47 5.02 2.33 -4.37
N VAL A 48 4.69 1.18 -3.77
CA VAL A 48 3.63 1.06 -2.77
C VAL A 48 4.03 1.77 -1.49
N LEU A 49 5.26 1.57 -1.01
CA LEU A 49 5.76 2.19 0.21
C LEU A 49 5.76 3.72 0.12
N ASP A 50 6.21 4.29 -0.99
CA ASP A 50 6.13 5.74 -1.24
C ASP A 50 4.69 6.28 -1.07
N VAL A 51 3.71 5.52 -1.56
CA VAL A 51 2.29 5.90 -1.45
C VAL A 51 1.75 5.67 -0.03
N LEU A 52 2.18 4.62 0.66
CA LEU A 52 1.80 4.38 2.06
C LEU A 52 2.31 5.50 2.97
N ILE A 53 3.57 5.90 2.82
CA ILE A 53 4.16 7.04 3.55
C ILE A 53 3.35 8.32 3.28
N PHE A 54 3.01 8.58 2.01
CA PHE A 54 2.17 9.72 1.66
C PHE A 54 0.79 9.65 2.32
N LEU A 55 0.10 8.50 2.29
CA LEU A 55 -1.23 8.35 2.88
C LEU A 55 -1.23 8.44 4.41
N ASP A 56 -0.16 7.97 5.06
CA ASP A 56 0.05 8.09 6.50
C ASP A 56 0.28 9.55 6.91
N ASP A 57 1.09 10.31 6.16
CA ASP A 57 1.27 11.76 6.34
C ASP A 57 -0.06 12.53 6.21
N GLN A 58 -0.94 12.08 5.30
CA GLN A 58 -2.30 12.61 5.16
C GLN A 58 -3.30 12.07 6.21
N LYS A 59 -2.85 11.23 7.15
CA LYS A 59 -3.66 10.60 8.23
C LYS A 59 -4.82 9.75 7.73
N MET A 60 -4.72 9.21 6.50
CA MET A 60 -5.76 8.37 5.92
C MET A 60 -5.59 6.90 6.30
N ILE A 61 -4.36 6.50 6.59
CA ILE A 61 -3.98 5.16 7.02
C ILE A 61 -3.05 5.28 8.23
N PHE A 62 -2.74 4.15 8.86
CA PHE A 62 -1.64 4.01 9.79
C PHE A 62 -0.59 3.09 9.16
N LEU A 63 0.65 3.56 9.03
CA LEU A 63 1.81 2.79 8.62
C LEU A 63 2.75 2.55 9.81
N ASP A 64 2.99 1.29 10.14
CA ASP A 64 4.00 0.87 11.12
C ASP A 64 5.36 0.70 10.44
N PHE A 65 6.28 1.63 10.71
CA PHE A 65 7.63 1.62 10.16
C PHE A 65 8.54 0.52 10.74
N GLU A 66 8.16 -0.14 11.84
CA GLU A 66 8.92 -1.28 12.38
C GLU A 66 8.57 -2.58 11.66
N THR A 67 7.32 -2.71 11.19
CA THR A 67 6.79 -3.95 10.63
C THR A 67 6.36 -3.85 9.17
N ASP A 68 6.46 -2.66 8.56
CA ASP A 68 5.97 -2.32 7.22
C ASP A 68 4.48 -2.66 7.01
N ARG A 69 3.72 -2.70 8.11
CA ARG A 69 2.29 -3.01 8.10
C ARG A 69 1.47 -1.75 7.98
N SER A 70 0.40 -1.84 7.20
CA SER A 70 -0.53 -0.74 7.02
C SER A 70 -1.98 -1.16 7.23
N ARG A 71 -2.77 -0.23 7.76
CA ARG A 71 -4.22 -0.40 8.01
C ARG A 71 -4.95 0.92 7.85
N LEU A 72 -6.27 0.87 7.71
CA LEU A 72 -7.09 2.09 7.64
C LEU A 72 -6.98 2.90 8.94
N ALA A 73 -6.88 4.23 8.83
CA ALA A 73 -6.97 5.10 9.99
C ALA A 73 -8.41 5.10 10.54
N LYS A 74 -8.54 5.13 11.88
CA LYS A 74 -9.84 5.18 12.57
C LYS A 74 -10.38 6.60 12.67
#